data_AF-A0A7K2YXH3-F1
#
_entry.id   AF-A0A7K2YXH3-F1
#
_cell.length_a   1.000
_cell.length_b   1.000
_cell.length_c   1.000
_cell.angle_alpha   90.00
_cell.angle_beta   90.00
_cell.angle_gamma   90.00
#
_symmetry.space_group_name_H-M   'P 1'
#
loop_
_entity.id
_entity.type
_entity.pdbx_description
1 polymer ?
#
loop_
_entity_poly.entity_id
_entity_poly.type
_entity_poly.pdbx_seq_one_letter_code
_entity_poly.pdbx_strand_id
1 'polypeptide(L)'
;MSPAELERQGRAALGRPVTAHAERSRVESVNGAHKAELSKADVSKDVKAADRKHDAGGQPDRRSPQQIERDIEAARANLAVTLDEIVDRVKPANVLARTKDNVRAQFIDSDTGAPRMERIVPVVGGAAGVLLLVVLLKSRKKKN
;
A
#
# COMPACT_ATOMS: atom_id res chain seq x y z
N MET A 1 -52.07 -4.98 -6.35
CA MET A 1 -50.59 -4.94 -6.39
C MET A 1 -50.13 -6.34 -6.78
N SER A 2 -49.64 -6.51 -8.01
CA SER A 2 -49.43 -7.82 -8.60
C SER A 2 -48.15 -8.48 -8.04
N PRO A 3 -48.12 -9.81 -7.81
CA PRO A 3 -46.89 -10.50 -7.39
C PRO A 3 -45.72 -10.30 -8.36
N ALA A 4 -45.99 -9.96 -9.63
CA ALA A 4 -44.96 -9.63 -10.62
C ALA A 4 -44.32 -8.23 -10.43
N GLU A 5 -44.96 -7.32 -9.70
CA GLU A 5 -44.44 -5.97 -9.42
C GLU A 5 -43.53 -5.97 -8.18
N LEU A 6 -43.80 -6.86 -7.22
CA LEU A 6 -43.02 -6.99 -5.99
C LEU A 6 -41.58 -7.47 -6.26
N GLU A 7 -41.42 -8.36 -7.24
CA GLU A 7 -40.13 -8.84 -7.75
C GLU A 7 -39.29 -7.73 -8.40
N ARG A 8 -39.95 -6.80 -9.12
CA ARG A 8 -39.25 -5.67 -9.77
C ARG A 8 -38.74 -4.65 -8.75
N GLN A 9 -39.47 -4.44 -7.67
CA GLN A 9 -39.08 -3.52 -6.60
C GLN A 9 -37.98 -4.11 -5.70
N GLY A 10 -38.02 -5.41 -5.40
CA GLY A 10 -36.99 -6.08 -4.61
C GLY A 10 -35.62 -6.14 -5.29
N ARG A 11 -35.59 -6.26 -6.62
CA ARG A 11 -34.34 -6.33 -7.40
C ARG A 11 -33.62 -4.98 -7.57
N ALA A 12 -34.30 -3.86 -7.29
CA ALA A 12 -33.70 -2.53 -7.31
C ALA A 12 -33.00 -2.15 -5.99
N ALA A 13 -33.34 -2.84 -4.88
CA ALA A 13 -32.80 -2.58 -3.54
C ALA A 13 -31.49 -3.33 -3.25
N LEU A 14 -31.19 -4.38 -4.02
CA LEU A 14 -29.89 -5.04 -4.00
C LEU A 14 -29.03 -4.40 -5.09
N GLY A 15 -28.01 -3.66 -4.66
CA GLY A 15 -27.06 -2.98 -5.53
C GLY A 15 -26.65 -3.85 -6.72
N ARG A 16 -26.58 -3.23 -7.90
CA ARG A 16 -26.19 -3.86 -9.16
C ARG A 16 -24.95 -4.74 -8.92
N PRO A 17 -24.98 -6.06 -9.18
CA PRO A 17 -23.75 -6.82 -9.22
C PRO A 17 -22.90 -6.21 -10.32
N VAL A 18 -21.67 -5.80 -9.96
CA VAL A 18 -20.60 -5.42 -10.88
C VAL A 18 -20.29 -6.65 -11.73
N THR A 19 -21.07 -6.84 -12.79
CA THR A 19 -20.82 -7.84 -13.81
C THR A 19 -19.50 -7.49 -14.46
N ALA A 20 -18.54 -8.38 -14.26
CA ALA A 20 -17.17 -8.35 -14.74
C ALA A 20 -17.06 -8.47 -16.27
N HIS A 21 -17.64 -7.54 -17.04
CA HIS A 21 -17.65 -7.61 -18.50
C HIS A 21 -17.17 -6.36 -19.25
N ALA A 22 -16.64 -5.33 -18.58
CA ALA A 22 -16.25 -4.08 -19.26
C ALA A 22 -14.73 -3.83 -19.40
N GLU A 23 -13.84 -4.62 -18.79
CA GLU A 23 -12.40 -4.30 -18.80
C GLU A 23 -11.59 -4.86 -19.97
N ARG A 24 -12.08 -5.88 -20.69
CA ARG A 24 -11.28 -6.49 -21.78
C ARG A 24 -11.14 -5.62 -23.03
N SER A 25 -12.07 -4.72 -23.33
CA SER A 25 -12.01 -3.89 -24.55
C SER A 25 -10.99 -2.76 -24.47
N ARG A 26 -10.67 -2.27 -23.25
CA ARG A 26 -9.75 -1.14 -23.08
C ARG A 26 -8.29 -1.55 -23.22
N VAL A 27 -7.93 -2.76 -22.83
CA VAL A 27 -6.53 -3.24 -22.85
C VAL A 27 -6.08 -3.60 -24.26
N GLU A 28 -6.99 -4.05 -25.14
CA GLU A 28 -6.65 -4.41 -26.52
C GLU A 28 -6.52 -3.18 -27.45
N SER A 29 -7.28 -2.12 -27.18
CA SER A 29 -7.20 -0.87 -27.97
C SER A 29 -5.89 -0.10 -27.76
N VAL A 30 -5.27 -0.19 -26.58
CA VAL A 30 -4.00 0.53 -26.31
C VAL A 30 -2.82 -0.23 -26.93
N ASN A 31 -2.83 -1.56 -26.92
CA ASN A 31 -1.75 -2.35 -27.52
C ASN A 31 -1.82 -2.41 -29.06
N GLY A 32 -3.00 -2.32 -29.66
CA GLY A 32 -3.17 -2.36 -31.12
C GLY A 32 -2.64 -1.11 -31.84
N ALA A 33 -2.76 0.06 -31.21
CA ALA A 33 -2.39 1.33 -31.84
C ALA A 33 -0.87 1.53 -32.00
N HIS A 34 -0.04 0.95 -31.13
CA HIS A 34 1.42 1.17 -31.16
C HIS A 34 2.19 0.18 -32.04
N LYS A 35 1.60 -0.95 -32.41
CA LYS A 35 2.31 -2.03 -33.13
C LYS A 35 2.31 -1.86 -34.65
N ALA A 36 1.39 -1.06 -35.20
CA ALA A 36 1.23 -0.87 -36.63
C ALA A 36 2.13 0.22 -37.25
N GLU A 37 2.77 1.08 -36.44
CA GLU A 37 3.52 2.24 -36.95
C GLU A 37 5.06 2.06 -37.00
N LEU A 38 5.61 0.98 -36.42
CA LEU A 38 7.06 0.81 -36.30
C LEU A 38 7.67 -0.20 -37.28
N SER A 39 6.94 -0.57 -38.34
CA SER A 39 7.47 -1.42 -39.41
C SER A 39 7.45 -0.66 -40.73
N LYS A 40 8.65 -0.34 -41.23
CA LYS A 40 8.98 0.14 -42.59
C LYS A 40 9.17 1.65 -42.74
N ALA A 41 10.21 2.19 -42.09
CA ALA A 41 11.04 3.22 -42.72
C ALA A 41 12.41 3.26 -42.03
N ASP A 42 13.47 3.13 -42.81
CA ASP A 42 14.82 3.63 -42.53
C ASP A 42 15.69 2.97 -41.43
N VAL A 43 16.03 1.69 -41.61
CA VAL A 43 17.15 1.05 -40.86
C VAL A 43 18.40 0.79 -41.71
N SER A 44 18.43 1.12 -43.01
CA SER A 44 19.49 0.63 -43.90
C SER A 44 20.36 1.67 -44.62
N LYS A 45 20.54 2.90 -44.13
CA LYS A 45 21.41 3.87 -44.86
C LYS A 45 22.61 4.50 -44.16
N ASP A 46 22.79 4.38 -42.85
CA ASP A 46 23.83 5.18 -42.18
C ASP A 46 25.01 4.39 -41.57
N VAL A 47 25.19 3.10 -41.91
CA VAL A 47 26.28 2.29 -41.36
C VAL A 47 27.64 2.55 -42.04
N LYS A 48 27.75 3.49 -42.99
CA LYS A 48 28.97 3.59 -43.80
C LYS A 48 29.38 5.01 -44.19
N ALA A 49 29.87 5.78 -43.23
CA ALA A 49 30.93 6.77 -43.45
C ALA A 49 31.43 7.33 -42.12
N ALA A 50 32.75 7.51 -42.03
CA ALA A 50 33.48 8.25 -40.99
C ALA A 50 33.54 7.55 -39.62
N ASP A 51 34.59 6.81 -39.31
CA ASP A 51 35.93 7.37 -39.09
C ASP A 51 35.88 8.75 -38.43
N ARG A 52 35.55 8.76 -37.14
CA ARG A 52 36.21 9.68 -36.22
C ARG A 52 36.80 8.86 -35.10
N LYS A 53 38.11 8.68 -35.20
CA LYS A 53 38.99 8.40 -34.06
C LYS A 53 38.47 9.14 -32.83
N HIS A 54 38.03 8.40 -31.83
CA HIS A 54 38.11 8.81 -30.43
C HIS A 54 38.96 7.76 -29.72
N ASP A 55 40.26 8.05 -29.70
CA ASP A 55 41.14 7.92 -28.55
C ASP A 55 40.85 6.79 -27.56
N ALA A 56 41.70 5.78 -27.64
CA ALA A 56 42.18 5.09 -26.47
C ALA A 56 42.83 6.12 -25.52
N GLY A 57 42.07 6.62 -24.54
CA GLY A 57 42.52 7.70 -23.65
C GLY A 57 41.61 7.95 -22.45
N GLY A 58 41.46 6.94 -21.59
CA GLY A 58 41.11 7.06 -20.16
C GLY A 58 40.00 8.01 -19.71
N GLN A 59 38.83 7.47 -19.38
CA GLN A 59 38.29 7.55 -18.02
C GLN A 59 37.12 6.58 -17.84
N PRO A 60 37.01 5.90 -16.69
CA PRO A 60 36.03 4.88 -16.45
C PRO A 60 34.62 5.46 -16.39
N ASP A 61 33.63 4.61 -16.64
CA ASP A 61 32.20 4.76 -16.31
C ASP A 61 31.94 4.96 -14.79
N ARG A 62 32.67 5.86 -14.14
CA ARG A 62 32.54 6.21 -12.73
C ARG A 62 32.13 7.67 -12.67
N ARG A 63 30.92 7.91 -12.19
CA ARG A 63 30.44 9.24 -11.77
C ARG A 63 31.59 9.99 -11.09
N SER A 64 31.90 11.20 -11.54
CA SER A 64 32.96 11.98 -10.92
C SER A 64 32.60 12.27 -9.45
N PRO A 65 33.57 12.36 -8.53
CA PRO A 65 33.29 12.62 -7.12
C PRO A 65 32.39 13.86 -6.90
N GLN A 66 32.63 14.93 -7.65
CA GLN A 66 31.80 16.14 -7.55
C GLN A 66 30.37 15.92 -8.04
N GLN A 67 30.15 14.99 -8.97
CA GLN A 67 28.83 14.65 -9.46
C GLN A 67 28.07 13.78 -8.46
N ILE A 68 28.77 12.86 -7.79
CA ILE A 68 28.21 12.08 -6.68
C ILE A 68 27.78 13.01 -5.54
N GLU A 69 28.58 14.01 -5.18
CA GLU A 69 28.23 15.00 -4.16
C GLU A 69 26.96 15.77 -4.51
N ARG A 70 26.87 16.27 -5.76
CA ARG A 70 25.67 16.96 -6.26
C ARG A 70 24.44 16.05 -6.24
N ASP A 71 24.59 14.80 -6.65
CA ASP A 71 23.50 13.82 -6.66
C ASP A 71 23.03 13.49 -5.24
N ILE A 72 23.95 13.36 -4.29
CA ILE A 72 23.63 13.12 -2.88
C ILE A 72 22.91 14.32 -2.25
N GLU A 73 23.32 15.53 -2.57
CA GLU A 73 22.68 16.75 -2.07
C GLU A 73 21.25 16.89 -2.63
N ALA A 74 21.08 16.64 -3.93
CA ALA A 74 19.76 16.58 -4.56
C ALA A 74 18.87 15.47 -3.96
N ALA A 75 19.42 14.27 -3.73
CA ALA A 75 18.70 13.17 -3.11
C ALA A 75 18.27 13.47 -1.67
N ARG A 76 19.13 14.13 -0.88
CA ARG A 76 18.80 14.56 0.49
C ARG A 76 17.70 15.61 0.52
N ALA A 77 17.73 16.58 -0.39
CA ALA A 77 16.68 17.59 -0.49
C ALA A 77 15.32 16.96 -0.81
N ASN A 78 15.28 16.04 -1.78
CA ASN A 78 14.06 15.31 -2.14
C ASN A 78 13.53 14.44 -0.99
N LEU A 79 14.43 13.78 -0.26
CA LEU A 79 14.07 12.95 0.89
C LEU A 79 13.50 13.79 2.04
N ALA A 80 14.07 14.96 2.33
CA ALA A 80 13.57 15.85 3.38
C ALA A 80 12.12 16.28 3.12
N VAL A 81 11.80 16.65 1.86
CA VAL A 81 10.43 16.99 1.45
C VAL A 81 9.48 15.81 1.65
N THR A 82 9.89 14.62 1.17
CA THR A 82 9.06 13.41 1.26
C THR A 82 8.87 12.97 2.72
N LEU A 83 9.90 13.14 3.55
CA LEU A 83 9.86 12.78 4.97
C LEU A 83 8.91 13.71 5.75
N ASP A 84 8.92 15.02 5.47
CA ASP A 84 8.00 15.98 6.09
C ASP A 84 6.54 15.63 5.77
N GLU A 85 6.26 15.31 4.49
CA GLU A 85 4.93 14.84 4.05
C GLU A 85 4.50 13.54 4.74
N ILE A 86 5.42 12.57 4.92
CA ILE A 86 5.14 11.32 5.65
C ILE A 86 4.87 11.63 7.12
N VAL A 87 5.68 12.46 7.76
CA VAL A 87 5.53 12.82 9.17
C VAL A 87 4.17 13.48 9.42
N ASP A 88 3.74 14.37 8.52
CA ASP A 88 2.45 15.02 8.62
C ASP A 88 1.26 14.07 8.38
N ARG A 89 1.42 13.08 7.49
CA ARG A 89 0.37 12.10 7.18
C ARG A 89 0.27 10.97 8.21
N VAL A 90 1.40 10.62 8.82
CA VAL A 90 1.53 9.58 9.85
C VAL A 90 1.46 10.22 11.25
N LYS A 91 0.80 11.38 11.38
CA LYS A 91 0.53 12.03 12.67
C LYS A 91 0.14 10.96 13.70
N PRO A 92 0.94 10.79 14.78
CA PRO A 92 0.81 9.65 15.68
C PRO A 92 -0.58 9.58 16.30
N ALA A 93 -1.25 10.73 16.49
CA ALA A 93 -2.64 10.82 16.93
C ALA A 93 -3.62 10.07 16.01
N ASN A 94 -3.45 10.18 14.69
CA ASN A 94 -4.34 9.57 13.71
C ASN A 94 -4.08 8.07 13.56
N VAL A 95 -2.82 7.65 13.65
CA VAL A 95 -2.44 6.23 13.67
C VAL A 95 -3.00 5.58 14.94
N LEU A 96 -2.85 6.23 16.09
CA LEU A 96 -3.36 5.72 17.35
C LEU A 96 -4.89 5.63 17.37
N ALA A 97 -5.58 6.62 16.81
CA ALA A 97 -7.03 6.60 16.65
C ALA A 97 -7.48 5.40 15.80
N ARG A 98 -6.86 5.19 14.63
CA ARG A 98 -7.16 4.03 13.75
C ARG A 98 -6.88 2.70 14.43
N THR A 99 -5.75 2.59 15.13
CA THR A 99 -5.40 1.39 15.89
C THR A 99 -6.41 1.13 17.01
N LYS A 100 -6.82 2.17 17.74
CA LYS A 100 -7.84 2.07 18.79
C LYS A 100 -9.19 1.63 18.24
N ASP A 101 -9.60 2.14 17.09
CA ASP A 101 -10.85 1.77 16.45
C ASP A 101 -10.81 0.32 15.95
N ASN A 102 -9.70 -0.12 15.36
CA ASN A 102 -9.49 -1.52 14.97
C ASN A 102 -9.56 -2.46 16.18
N VAL A 103 -8.93 -2.10 17.30
CA VAL A 103 -9.00 -2.87 18.54
C VAL A 103 -10.43 -2.92 19.07
N ARG A 104 -11.12 -1.77 19.11
CA ARG A 104 -12.53 -1.71 19.53
C ARG A 104 -13.43 -2.59 18.65
N ALA A 105 -13.24 -2.60 17.34
CA ALA A 105 -13.99 -3.44 16.41
C ALA A 105 -13.81 -4.96 16.66
N GLN A 106 -12.70 -5.37 17.28
CA GLN A 106 -12.53 -6.77 17.66
C GLN A 106 -13.38 -7.17 18.87
N PHE A 107 -13.69 -6.22 19.76
CA PHE A 107 -14.40 -6.47 21.01
C PHE A 107 -15.83 -5.94 21.04
N ILE A 108 -16.23 -5.12 20.06
CA ILE A 108 -17.58 -4.56 19.95
C ILE A 108 -18.19 -5.08 18.64
N ASP A 109 -19.48 -5.40 18.69
CA ASP A 109 -20.23 -5.79 17.52
C ASP A 109 -20.58 -4.58 16.64
N SER A 110 -20.29 -4.65 15.35
CA SER A 110 -20.48 -3.52 14.43
C SER A 110 -21.95 -3.23 14.10
N ASP A 111 -22.82 -4.25 14.19
CA ASP A 111 -24.23 -4.12 13.81
C ASP A 111 -25.09 -3.65 14.99
N THR A 112 -24.78 -4.15 16.18
CA THR A 112 -25.56 -3.90 17.41
C THR A 112 -24.89 -2.95 18.40
N GLY A 113 -23.58 -2.69 18.24
CA GLY A 113 -22.79 -1.90 19.20
C GLY A 113 -22.53 -2.61 20.54
N ALA A 114 -22.95 -3.87 20.69
CA ALA A 114 -22.83 -4.61 21.93
C ALA A 114 -21.39 -5.11 22.16
N PRO A 115 -20.88 -5.07 23.41
CA PRO A 115 -19.61 -5.72 23.75
C PRO A 115 -19.68 -7.24 23.51
N ARG A 116 -18.71 -7.77 22.77
CA ARG A 116 -18.54 -9.20 22.47
C ARG A 116 -18.00 -9.92 23.71
N MET A 117 -18.90 -10.25 24.63
CA MET A 117 -18.57 -10.89 25.92
C MET A 117 -17.78 -12.19 25.73
N GLU A 118 -18.05 -12.94 24.66
CA GLU A 118 -17.28 -14.14 24.28
C GLU A 118 -15.77 -13.86 24.11
N ARG A 119 -15.40 -12.68 23.61
CA ARG A 119 -13.99 -12.28 23.39
C ARG A 119 -13.41 -11.53 24.59
N ILE A 120 -14.22 -10.73 25.27
CA ILE A 120 -13.77 -9.90 26.40
C ILE A 120 -13.49 -10.77 27.63
N VAL A 121 -14.39 -11.69 27.96
CA VAL A 121 -14.28 -12.53 29.18
C VAL A 121 -12.95 -13.31 29.24
N PRO A 122 -12.53 -14.06 28.21
CA PRO A 122 -11.26 -14.80 28.28
C PRO A 122 -10.03 -13.88 28.31
N VAL A 123 -10.06 -12.73 27.62
CA VAL A 123 -8.94 -11.79 27.61
C VAL A 123 -8.79 -11.12 28.98
N VAL A 124 -9.88 -10.64 29.57
CA VAL A 124 -9.88 -10.03 30.90
C VAL A 124 -9.50 -11.06 31.96
N GLY A 125 -10.08 -12.27 31.90
CA GLY A 125 -9.75 -13.36 32.81
C GLY A 125 -8.29 -13.77 32.72
N GLY A 126 -7.74 -13.89 31.50
CA GLY A 126 -6.33 -14.19 31.27
C GLY A 126 -5.41 -13.10 31.82
N ALA A 127 -5.67 -11.83 31.54
CA ALA A 127 -4.88 -10.72 32.04
C ALA A 127 -4.90 -10.64 33.58
N ALA A 128 -6.09 -10.75 34.18
CA ALA A 128 -6.24 -10.79 35.64
C ALA A 128 -5.51 -11.98 36.26
N GLY A 129 -5.61 -13.16 35.66
CA GLY A 129 -4.89 -14.36 36.09
C GLY A 129 -3.37 -14.21 36.04
N VAL A 130 -2.84 -13.63 34.96
CA VAL A 130 -1.40 -13.34 34.82
C VAL A 130 -0.95 -12.33 35.88
N LEU A 131 -1.70 -11.25 36.10
CA LEU A 131 -1.37 -10.27 37.13
C LEU A 131 -1.36 -10.89 38.53
N LEU A 132 -2.37 -11.71 38.85
CA LEU A 132 -2.42 -12.47 40.10
C LEU A 132 -1.21 -13.39 40.24
N LEU A 133 -0.87 -14.13 39.19
CA LEU A 133 0.28 -15.04 39.18
C LEU A 133 1.60 -14.29 39.43
N VAL A 134 1.82 -13.16 38.74
CA VAL A 134 3.02 -12.32 38.92
C VAL A 134 3.13 -11.81 40.35
N VAL A 135 2.01 -11.36 40.94
CA VAL A 135 1.98 -10.91 42.35
C VAL A 135 2.29 -12.07 43.30
N LEU A 136 1.74 -13.26 43.08
CA LEU A 136 2.02 -14.45 43.89
C LEU A 136 3.50 -14.88 43.78
N LEU A 137 4.09 -14.83 42.59
CA LEU A 137 5.51 -15.16 42.40
C LEU A 137 6.42 -14.16 43.11
N LYS A 138 6.09 -12.87 43.05
CA LYS A 138 6.84 -11.80 43.72
C LYS A 138 6.69 -11.87 45.25
N SER A 139 5.53 -12.26 45.76
CA SER A 139 5.31 -12.41 47.20
C SER A 139 6.07 -13.62 47.78
N ARG A 140 6.20 -14.71 47.02
CA ARG A 140 7.05 -15.87 47.39
C ARG A 140 8.53 -15.49 47.49
N LYS A 141 9.06 -14.68 46.57
CA LYS A 141 10.46 -14.24 46.59
C LYS A 141 10.78 -13.28 47.75
N LYS A 142 9.80 -12.53 48.26
CA LYS A 142 10.00 -11.62 49.41
C LYS A 142 9.98 -12.34 50.76
N LYS A 143 9.39 -13.55 50.81
CA LYS A 143 9.21 -14.32 52.06
C LYS A 143 10.32 -15.35 52.32
N ASN A 144 11.21 -15.56 51.34
CA ASN A 144 12.44 -16.32 51.46
C ASN A 144 13.63 -15.36 51.50
#